data_AF-A0A9W9YVY6-F1
#
_entry.id   AF-A0A9W9YVY6-F1
#
_cell.length_a   1.000
_cell.length_b   1.000
_cell.length_c   1.000
_cell.angle_alpha   90.00
_cell.angle_beta   90.00
_cell.angle_gamma   90.00
#
_symmetry.space_group_name_H-M   'P 1'
#
loop_
_entity.id
_entity.type
_entity.pdbx_description
1 polymer ?
#
loop_
_entity_poly.entity_id
_entity_poly.type
_entity_poly.pdbx_seq_one_letter_code
_entity_poly.pdbx_strand_id
1 'polypeptide(L)'
;MAEHNTRLLSSHPEAYSRSFQCFLASTQQENAILKSIEEHIVPLIIKEISELLEPFRVLSVGSGEGENDINILKALSKIRRVEDEGISLINRAIEPDVVRLATFREKTEKLQNCFKTSAVDFEWIPMTFEEYTSQKKANDVKFDLVHFVHSIYYVEVEDAFIHCYENELASLEGKVY
;
A
#
# COMPACT_ATOMS: atom_id res chain seq x y z
N MET A 1 33.03 23.46 -22.68
CA MET A 1 32.35 22.19 -22.36
C MET A 1 31.01 22.56 -21.78
N ALA A 2 29.89 22.20 -22.43
CA ALA A 2 28.57 22.45 -21.89
C ALA A 2 28.29 21.39 -20.83
N GLU A 3 28.08 21.81 -19.58
CA GLU A 3 27.52 20.94 -18.55
C GLU A 3 26.12 20.52 -19.01
N HIS A 4 25.98 19.27 -19.43
CA HIS A 4 24.66 18.66 -19.54
C HIS A 4 24.12 18.52 -18.12
N ASN A 5 23.27 19.47 -17.74
CA ASN A 5 22.53 19.43 -16.48
C ASN A 5 21.48 18.32 -16.59
N THR A 6 21.90 17.08 -16.31
CA THR A 6 21.02 15.91 -16.26
C THR A 6 20.08 16.07 -15.07
N ARG A 7 18.86 16.51 -15.34
CA ARG A 7 17.81 16.61 -14.33
C ARG A 7 17.15 15.24 -14.11
N LEU A 8 16.73 14.97 -12.88
CA LEU A 8 16.01 13.75 -12.54
C LEU A 8 14.68 13.68 -13.30
N LEU A 9 14.30 12.48 -13.75
CA LEU A 9 13.01 12.29 -14.43
C LEU A 9 11.83 12.62 -13.49
N SER A 10 11.97 12.32 -12.20
CA SER A 10 10.98 12.61 -11.15
C SER A 10 10.69 14.11 -11.00
N SER A 11 11.60 15.00 -11.42
CA SER A 11 11.36 16.44 -11.38
C SER A 11 10.50 16.95 -12.56
N HIS A 12 10.01 16.06 -13.41
CA HIS A 12 9.19 16.39 -14.59
C HIS A 12 7.94 15.48 -14.63
N PRO A 13 6.87 15.81 -13.88
CA PRO A 13 5.74 14.91 -13.62
C PRO A 13 5.10 14.31 -14.88
N GLU A 14 4.87 15.10 -15.93
CA GLU A 14 4.28 14.59 -17.17
C GLU A 14 5.21 13.64 -17.92
N ALA A 15 6.50 13.95 -18.00
CA ALA A 15 7.48 13.10 -18.67
C ALA A 15 7.69 11.81 -17.88
N TYR A 16 7.71 11.90 -16.54
CA TYR A 16 7.73 10.76 -15.65
C TYR A 16 6.51 9.86 -15.87
N SER A 17 5.30 10.43 -15.80
CA SER A 17 4.05 9.69 -15.99
C SER A 17 3.99 8.98 -17.34
N ARG A 18 4.31 9.67 -18.45
CA ARG A 18 4.38 9.03 -19.78
C ARG A 18 5.38 7.89 -19.83
N SER A 19 6.58 8.09 -19.29
CA SER A 19 7.62 7.07 -19.28
C SER A 19 7.21 5.84 -18.45
N PHE A 20 6.56 6.08 -17.31
CA PHE A 20 6.03 5.02 -16.46
C PHE A 20 4.93 4.21 -17.16
N GLN A 21 4.01 4.87 -17.86
CA GLN A 21 2.97 4.19 -18.64
C GLN A 21 3.57 3.33 -19.78
N CYS A 22 4.58 3.84 -20.49
CA CYS A 22 5.30 3.05 -21.50
C CYS A 22 5.98 1.82 -20.89
N PHE A 23 6.58 1.98 -19.71
CA PHE A 23 7.21 0.88 -18.98
C PHE A 23 6.20 -0.19 -18.55
N LEU A 24 5.04 0.19 -17.99
CA LEU A 24 3.97 -0.75 -17.62
C LEU A 24 3.49 -1.54 -18.85
N ALA A 25 3.21 -0.84 -19.96
CA ALA A 25 2.75 -1.47 -21.21
C ALA A 25 3.76 -2.45 -21.81
N SER A 26 5.05 -2.25 -21.54
CA SER A 26 6.13 -3.06 -22.13
C SER A 26 6.57 -4.25 -21.29
N THR A 27 6.33 -4.24 -19.98
CA THR A 27 6.97 -5.18 -19.03
C THR A 27 6.03 -6.22 -18.42
N GLN A 28 4.71 -6.10 -18.61
CA GLN A 28 3.69 -6.96 -17.95
C GLN A 28 3.86 -7.04 -16.43
N GLN A 29 4.47 -6.03 -15.81
CA GLN A 29 4.93 -6.10 -14.44
C GLN A 29 3.81 -6.28 -13.42
N GLU A 30 2.62 -5.75 -13.71
CA GLU A 30 1.42 -5.94 -12.88
C GLU A 30 1.15 -7.42 -12.59
N ASN A 31 1.33 -8.30 -13.58
CA ASN A 31 1.14 -9.74 -13.41
C ASN A 31 2.18 -10.35 -12.48
N ALA A 32 3.45 -9.91 -12.58
CA ALA A 32 4.53 -10.40 -11.72
C ALA A 32 4.34 -9.98 -10.26
N ILE A 33 3.86 -8.76 -10.03
CA ILE A 33 3.54 -8.24 -8.69
C ILE A 33 2.36 -9.01 -8.10
N LEU A 34 1.26 -9.14 -8.83
CA LEU A 34 0.09 -9.88 -8.38
C LEU A 34 0.44 -11.33 -8.01
N LYS A 35 1.23 -11.99 -8.87
CA LYS A 35 1.72 -13.35 -8.59
C LYS A 35 2.56 -13.41 -7.33
N SER A 36 3.46 -12.45 -7.12
CA SER A 36 4.28 -12.38 -5.89
C SER A 36 3.44 -12.17 -4.64
N ILE A 37 2.39 -11.33 -4.73
CA ILE A 37 1.44 -11.11 -3.63
C ILE A 37 0.72 -12.42 -3.28
N GLU A 38 0.14 -13.08 -4.27
CA GLU A 38 -0.68 -14.28 -4.06
C GLU A 38 0.15 -15.51 -3.64
N GLU A 39 1.35 -15.70 -4.21
CA GLU A 39 2.17 -16.90 -3.97
C GLU A 39 3.12 -16.77 -2.78
N HIS A 40 3.45 -15.55 -2.34
CA HIS A 40 4.45 -15.34 -1.28
C HIS A 40 3.93 -14.49 -0.13
N ILE A 41 3.33 -13.33 -0.41
CA ILE A 41 2.95 -12.40 0.66
C ILE A 41 1.74 -12.91 1.45
N VAL A 42 0.66 -13.31 0.77
CA VAL A 42 -0.54 -13.82 1.43
C VAL A 42 -0.25 -15.08 2.27
N PRO A 43 0.49 -16.09 1.77
CA PRO A 43 0.85 -17.25 2.59
C PRO A 43 1.68 -16.88 3.83
N LEU A 44 2.59 -15.91 3.73
CA LEU A 44 3.36 -15.44 4.89
C LEU A 44 2.45 -14.76 5.93
N ILE A 45 1.52 -13.91 5.49
CA ILE A 45 0.52 -13.28 6.37
C ILE A 45 -0.30 -14.34 7.10
N ILE A 46 -0.86 -15.32 6.37
CA ILE A 46 -1.65 -16.41 6.96
C ILE A 46 -0.84 -17.23 7.96
N LYS A 47 0.43 -17.50 7.65
CA LYS A 47 1.31 -18.32 8.49
C LYS A 47 1.71 -17.61 9.79
N GLU A 48 2.14 -16.36 9.70
CA GLU A 48 2.73 -15.63 10.83
C GLU A 48 1.67 -14.91 11.68
N ILE A 49 0.50 -14.62 11.11
CA ILE A 49 -0.62 -13.98 11.81
C ILE A 49 -1.68 -15.03 12.12
N SER A 50 -1.48 -15.74 13.24
CA SER A 50 -2.31 -16.88 13.69
C SER A 50 -3.80 -16.57 13.79
N GLU A 51 -4.15 -15.32 14.08
CA GLU A 51 -5.49 -14.75 13.97
C GLU A 51 -5.36 -13.36 13.36
N LEU A 52 -5.92 -13.15 12.17
CA LEU A 52 -5.99 -11.82 11.56
C LEU A 52 -6.76 -10.91 12.53
N LEU A 53 -6.12 -9.84 13.00
CA LEU A 53 -6.81 -8.86 13.81
C LEU A 53 -7.95 -8.25 12.99
N GLU A 54 -9.08 -7.97 13.64
CA GLU A 54 -10.20 -7.30 12.99
C GLU A 54 -10.43 -5.90 13.57
N PRO A 55 -10.47 -4.86 12.71
CA PRO A 55 -10.17 -4.89 11.29
C PRO A 55 -8.66 -5.10 11.02
N PHE A 56 -8.33 -5.76 9.92
CA PHE A 56 -6.96 -5.91 9.44
C PHE A 56 -6.56 -4.64 8.69
N ARG A 57 -5.51 -3.97 9.15
CA ARG A 57 -5.15 -2.62 8.75
C ARG A 57 -3.92 -2.62 7.84
N VAL A 58 -4.08 -2.03 6.66
CA VAL A 58 -3.04 -1.86 5.66
C VAL A 58 -2.65 -0.38 5.55
N LEU A 59 -1.35 -0.10 5.65
CA LEU A 59 -0.76 1.18 5.32
C LEU A 59 -0.09 1.08 3.95
N SER A 60 -0.63 1.81 2.99
CA SER A 60 -0.10 1.89 1.64
C SER A 60 0.64 3.19 1.43
N VAL A 61 1.92 3.12 1.09
CA VAL A 61 2.74 4.31 0.83
C VAL A 61 3.03 4.44 -0.65
N GLY A 62 2.77 5.62 -1.21
CA GLY A 62 2.91 5.91 -2.63
C GLY A 62 1.91 5.13 -3.49
N SER A 63 0.64 5.08 -3.05
CA SER A 63 -0.42 4.28 -3.67
C SER A 63 -0.70 4.62 -5.14
N GLY A 64 -0.38 5.84 -5.57
CA GLY A 64 -0.65 6.29 -6.92
C GLY A 64 -2.14 6.21 -7.26
N GLU A 65 -2.45 5.53 -8.37
CA GLU A 65 -3.84 5.28 -8.78
C GLU A 65 -4.42 3.97 -8.23
N GLY A 66 -3.68 3.26 -7.36
CA GLY A 66 -4.17 2.16 -6.53
C GLY A 66 -4.16 0.77 -7.12
N GLU A 67 -3.55 0.52 -8.29
CA GLU A 67 -3.53 -0.81 -8.92
C GLU A 67 -2.99 -1.89 -7.98
N ASN A 68 -1.83 -1.63 -7.36
CA ASN A 68 -1.16 -2.57 -6.47
C ASN A 68 -1.93 -2.74 -5.16
N ASP A 69 -2.40 -1.64 -4.57
CA ASP A 69 -3.24 -1.64 -3.38
C ASP A 69 -4.49 -2.49 -3.58
N ILE A 70 -5.21 -2.30 -4.69
CA ILE A 70 -6.39 -3.09 -5.03
C ILE A 70 -6.04 -4.57 -5.18
N ASN A 71 -4.91 -4.90 -5.79
CA ASN A 71 -4.45 -6.28 -5.91
C ASN A 71 -4.15 -6.92 -4.55
N ILE A 72 -3.49 -6.18 -3.65
CA ILE A 72 -3.23 -6.61 -2.27
C ILE A 72 -4.56 -6.83 -1.53
N LEU A 73 -5.45 -5.85 -1.54
CA LEU A 73 -6.74 -5.92 -0.84
C LEU A 73 -7.62 -7.05 -1.38
N LYS A 74 -7.63 -7.29 -2.70
CA LYS A 74 -8.32 -8.44 -3.31
C LYS A 74 -7.70 -9.77 -2.92
N ALA A 75 -6.39 -9.84 -2.75
CA ALA A 75 -5.72 -11.06 -2.32
C ALA A 75 -6.02 -11.34 -0.84
N LEU A 76 -6.00 -10.31 0.00
CA LEU A 76 -6.37 -10.38 1.42
C LEU A 76 -7.85 -10.74 1.61
N SER A 77 -8.77 -10.17 0.82
CA SER A 77 -10.21 -10.47 0.91
C SER A 77 -10.57 -11.91 0.53
N LYS A 78 -9.64 -12.67 -0.06
CA LYS A 78 -9.82 -14.11 -0.34
C LYS A 78 -9.49 -14.96 0.88
N ILE A 79 -8.82 -14.41 1.89
CA ILE A 79 -8.52 -15.12 3.13
C ILE A 79 -9.84 -15.31 3.88
N ARG A 80 -10.20 -16.56 4.17
CA ARG A 80 -11.41 -16.92 4.91
C ARG A 80 -11.06 -17.29 6.33
N ARG A 81 -11.90 -16.89 7.29
CA ARG A 81 -11.87 -17.40 8.66
C ARG A 81 -12.77 -18.63 8.79
N VAL A 82 -12.83 -19.17 9.99
CA VAL A 82 -13.78 -20.22 10.40
C VAL A 82 -15.21 -19.66 10.20
N GLU A 83 -16.12 -20.47 9.64
CA GLU A 83 -17.53 -20.11 9.34
C GLU A 83 -17.79 -19.16 8.14
N ASP A 84 -16.89 -19.11 7.16
CA ASP A 84 -17.14 -18.45 5.85
C ASP A 84 -17.34 -16.92 5.89
N GLU A 85 -17.09 -16.29 7.04
CA GLU A 85 -17.07 -14.84 7.19
C GLU A 85 -15.79 -14.25 6.56
N GLY A 86 -15.98 -13.19 5.77
CA GLY A 86 -14.88 -12.42 5.20
C GLY A 86 -14.23 -11.53 6.26
N ILE A 87 -13.01 -11.07 5.99
CA ILE A 87 -12.28 -10.21 6.93
C ILE A 87 -12.70 -8.74 6.75
N SER A 88 -12.74 -7.97 7.83
CA SER A 88 -12.86 -6.52 7.76
C SER A 88 -11.47 -5.91 7.47
N LEU A 89 -11.40 -5.05 6.46
CA LEU A 89 -10.17 -4.41 6.00
C LEU A 89 -10.28 -2.88 6.17
N ILE A 90 -9.20 -2.26 6.65
CA ILE A 90 -9.01 -0.80 6.56
C ILE A 90 -7.73 -0.55 5.77
N ASN A 91 -7.80 0.28 4.74
CA ASN A 91 -6.66 0.71 3.95
C ASN A 91 -6.41 2.21 4.09
N ARG A 92 -5.28 2.59 4.68
CA ARG A 92 -4.80 3.98 4.69
C ARG A 92 -3.81 4.19 3.55
N ALA A 93 -4.21 4.97 2.55
CA ALA A 93 -3.39 5.29 1.38
C ALA A 93 -2.73 6.66 1.53
N ILE A 94 -1.40 6.68 1.53
CA ILE A 94 -0.55 7.87 1.50
C ILE A 94 -0.08 8.10 0.08
N GLU A 95 -0.48 9.22 -0.52
CA GLU A 95 -0.08 9.60 -1.88
C GLU A 95 -0.07 11.12 -2.03
N PRO A 96 1.09 11.75 -2.32
CA PRO A 96 1.17 13.20 -2.47
C PRO A 96 0.47 13.73 -3.73
N ASP A 97 0.35 12.92 -4.80
CA ASP A 97 -0.37 13.32 -6.02
C ASP A 97 -1.88 13.18 -5.84
N VAL A 98 -2.52 14.33 -5.57
CA VAL A 98 -3.98 14.41 -5.36
C VAL A 98 -4.81 13.95 -6.56
N VAL A 99 -4.28 14.05 -7.79
CA VAL A 99 -5.00 13.60 -9.00
C VAL A 99 -5.00 12.08 -9.05
N ARG A 100 -3.85 11.46 -8.83
CA ARG A 100 -3.72 9.99 -8.80
C ARG A 100 -4.54 9.39 -7.65
N LEU A 101 -4.47 10.01 -6.46
CA LEU A 101 -5.26 9.58 -5.30
C LEU A 101 -6.76 9.71 -5.54
N ALA A 102 -7.22 10.76 -6.22
CA ALA A 102 -8.61 10.89 -6.63
C ALA A 102 -9.04 9.79 -7.62
N THR A 103 -8.18 9.46 -8.59
CA THR A 103 -8.40 8.33 -9.51
C THR A 103 -8.48 6.99 -8.76
N PHE A 104 -7.61 6.77 -7.77
CA PHE A 104 -7.70 5.59 -6.92
C PHE A 104 -9.04 5.53 -6.19
N ARG A 105 -9.44 6.62 -5.52
CA ARG A 105 -10.74 6.70 -4.84
C ARG A 105 -11.91 6.35 -5.76
N GLU A 106 -11.96 6.91 -6.96
CA GLU A 106 -13.01 6.61 -7.95
C GLU A 106 -13.03 5.11 -8.35
N LYS A 107 -11.85 4.49 -8.50
CA LYS A 107 -11.76 3.04 -8.77
C LYS A 107 -12.35 2.24 -7.61
N THR A 108 -12.09 2.62 -6.36
CA THR A 108 -12.61 1.88 -5.19
C THR A 108 -14.14 1.93 -5.07
N GLU A 109 -14.75 3.07 -5.36
CA GLU A 109 -16.22 3.23 -5.37
C GLU A 109 -16.88 2.27 -6.38
N LYS A 110 -16.21 2.00 -7.51
CA LYS A 110 -16.69 1.03 -8.52
C LYS A 110 -16.43 -0.43 -8.14
N LEU A 111 -15.52 -0.69 -7.20
CA LEU A 111 -15.03 -2.02 -6.84
C LEU A 111 -15.59 -2.54 -5.51
N GLN A 112 -16.47 -1.83 -4.82
CA GLN A 112 -17.06 -2.29 -3.54
C GLN A 112 -17.69 -3.69 -3.66
N ASN A 113 -18.32 -4.00 -4.80
CA ASN A 113 -18.91 -5.32 -5.05
C ASN A 113 -17.86 -6.43 -5.35
N CYS A 114 -16.60 -6.07 -5.62
CA CYS A 114 -15.55 -7.03 -5.96
C CYS A 114 -14.90 -7.69 -4.75
N PHE A 115 -15.02 -7.10 -3.56
CA PHE A 115 -14.44 -7.64 -2.32
C PHE A 115 -15.29 -8.75 -1.67
N LYS A 116 -16.35 -9.21 -2.37
CA LYS A 116 -17.25 -10.30 -2.00
C LYS A 116 -17.81 -10.16 -0.57
N THR A 117 -17.20 -10.85 0.38
CA THR A 117 -17.63 -10.96 1.78
C THR A 117 -16.85 -10.04 2.72
N SER A 118 -15.80 -9.37 2.22
CA SER A 118 -14.98 -8.45 3.01
C SER A 118 -15.46 -7.02 2.83
N ALA A 119 -15.70 -6.31 3.94
CA ALA A 119 -15.88 -4.86 3.93
C ALA A 119 -14.51 -4.18 3.93
N VAL A 120 -14.33 -3.18 3.06
CA VAL A 120 -13.08 -2.43 2.95
C VAL A 120 -13.36 -0.94 3.14
N ASP A 121 -12.84 -0.38 4.22
CA ASP A 121 -12.85 1.05 4.47
C ASP A 121 -11.54 1.67 4.01
N PHE A 122 -11.61 2.91 3.52
CA PHE A 122 -10.46 3.63 2.98
C PHE A 122 -10.23 4.95 3.68
N GLU A 123 -8.98 5.23 4.01
CA GLU A 123 -8.50 6.51 4.50
C GLU A 123 -7.51 7.10 3.49
N TRP A 124 -7.74 8.34 3.09
CA TRP A 124 -7.01 9.00 1.99
C TRP A 124 -6.14 10.12 2.54
N ILE A 125 -4.82 9.98 2.44
CA ILE A 125 -3.85 10.90 3.05
C ILE A 125 -3.03 11.56 1.93
N PRO A 126 -3.40 12.79 1.49
CA PRO A 126 -2.78 13.48 0.35
C PRO A 126 -1.48 14.20 0.76
N MET A 127 -0.46 13.45 1.16
CA MET A 127 0.86 13.98 1.54
C MET A 127 1.96 12.95 1.29
N THR A 128 3.22 13.38 1.42
CA THR A 128 4.38 12.48 1.38
C THR A 128 4.48 11.62 2.65
N PHE A 129 5.27 10.55 2.60
CA PHE A 129 5.48 9.70 3.78
C PHE A 129 6.21 10.46 4.90
N GLU A 130 7.17 11.30 4.53
CA GLU A 130 7.94 12.16 5.44
C GLU A 130 7.02 13.16 6.16
N GLU A 131 6.10 13.79 5.43
CA GLU A 131 5.10 14.69 6.04
C GLU A 131 4.15 13.91 6.97
N TYR A 132 3.70 12.72 6.53
CA TYR A 132 2.82 11.86 7.33
C TYR A 132 3.46 11.48 8.67
N THR A 133 4.69 10.97 8.64
CA THR A 133 5.43 10.55 9.83
C THR A 133 5.70 11.71 10.78
N SER A 134 5.99 12.91 10.25
CA SER A 134 6.21 14.12 11.06
C SER A 134 4.97 14.60 11.83
N GLN A 135 3.77 14.28 11.31
CA GLN A 135 2.48 14.70 11.89
C GLN A 135 1.85 13.60 12.76
N LYS A 136 2.42 12.39 12.76
CA LYS A 136 1.86 11.25 13.48
C LYS A 136 1.90 11.49 14.98
N LYS A 137 0.77 11.19 15.63
CA LYS A 137 0.64 11.24 17.10
C LYS A 137 1.00 9.89 17.70
N ALA A 138 1.55 9.89 18.91
CA ALA A 138 1.95 8.66 19.62
C ALA A 138 0.81 7.62 19.79
N ASN A 139 -0.45 8.07 19.81
CA ASN A 139 -1.63 7.23 19.96
C ASN A 139 -2.40 7.02 18.64
N ASP A 140 -1.78 7.31 17.50
CA ASP A 140 -2.38 7.00 16.20
C ASP A 140 -2.44 5.48 15.98
N VAL A 141 -3.29 5.07 15.05
CA VAL A 141 -3.50 3.67 14.70
C VAL A 141 -2.19 3.01 14.22
N LYS A 142 -2.08 1.72 14.52
CA LYS A 142 -1.03 0.81 14.06
C LYS A 142 -1.57 -0.12 12.98
N PHE A 143 -0.69 -0.69 12.18
CA PHE A 143 -1.01 -1.44 10.98
C PHE A 143 -0.49 -2.87 11.06
N ASP A 144 -1.23 -3.79 10.44
CA ASP A 144 -0.86 -5.20 10.31
C ASP A 144 0.04 -5.45 9.09
N LEU A 145 -0.09 -4.59 8.07
CA LEU A 145 0.74 -4.59 6.87
C LEU A 145 1.11 -3.16 6.50
N VAL A 146 2.39 -2.94 6.18
CA VAL A 146 2.88 -1.70 5.56
C VAL A 146 3.56 -2.07 4.25
N HIS A 147 3.26 -1.36 3.15
CA HIS A 147 3.89 -1.63 1.86
C HIS A 147 4.27 -0.38 1.06
N PHE A 148 5.35 -0.51 0.28
CA PHE A 148 5.93 0.53 -0.58
C PHE A 148 6.10 0.04 -2.03
N VAL A 149 5.09 -0.65 -2.56
CA VAL A 149 5.14 -1.25 -3.90
C VAL A 149 5.31 -0.14 -4.95
N HIS A 150 6.44 -0.16 -5.65
CA HIS A 150 6.82 0.89 -6.61
C HIS A 150 6.88 2.31 -6.03
N SER A 151 7.19 2.47 -4.75
CA SER A 151 7.34 3.79 -4.12
C SER A 151 8.56 3.92 -3.21
N ILE A 152 9.18 2.79 -2.80
CA ILE A 152 10.30 2.80 -1.85
C ILE A 152 11.52 3.64 -2.30
N TYR A 153 11.67 3.88 -3.60
CA TYR A 153 12.77 4.67 -4.16
C TYR A 153 12.56 6.20 -4.07
N TYR A 154 11.45 6.64 -3.47
CA TYR A 154 11.16 8.06 -3.22
C TYR A 154 11.31 8.47 -1.76
N VAL A 155 11.64 7.53 -0.89
CA VAL A 155 11.82 7.77 0.55
C VAL A 155 13.25 7.45 0.95
N GLU A 156 13.69 8.00 2.07
CA GLU A 156 14.92 7.56 2.72
C GLU A 156 14.68 6.17 3.32
N VAL A 157 15.17 5.14 2.64
CA VAL A 157 14.77 3.74 2.87
C VAL A 157 15.04 3.26 4.30
N GLU A 158 16.20 3.60 4.85
CA GLU A 158 16.58 3.19 6.21
C GLU A 158 15.67 3.85 7.26
N ASP A 159 15.52 5.18 7.17
CA ASP A 159 14.65 5.94 8.07
C ASP A 159 13.20 5.48 7.98
N ALA A 160 12.71 5.23 6.76
CA ALA A 160 11.35 4.75 6.54
C ALA A 160 11.11 3.38 7.18
N PHE A 161 12.05 2.44 7.05
CA PHE A 161 11.89 1.12 7.66
C PHE A 161 11.99 1.15 9.19
N ILE A 162 12.93 1.91 9.74
CA ILE A 162 13.03 2.10 11.20
C ILE A 162 11.73 2.68 11.74
N HIS A 163 11.24 3.75 11.12
CA HIS A 163 9.98 4.38 11.52
C HIS A 163 8.80 3.41 11.39
N CYS A 164 8.68 2.69 10.28
CA CYS A 164 7.60 1.72 10.11
C CYS A 164 7.61 0.64 11.19
N TYR A 165 8.79 0.12 11.54
CA TYR A 165 8.92 -0.92 12.54
C TYR A 165 8.57 -0.43 13.95
N GLU A 166 9.04 0.76 14.33
CA GLU A 166 8.83 1.31 15.67
C GLU A 166 7.44 1.94 15.84
N ASN A 167 6.95 2.62 14.79
CA ASN A 167 5.85 3.57 14.90
C ASN A 167 4.60 3.17 14.10
N GLU A 168 4.70 2.36 13.05
CA GLU A 168 3.54 2.00 12.22
C GLU A 168 3.03 0.59 12.47
N LEU A 169 3.90 -0.40 12.60
CA LEU A 169 3.49 -1.78 12.79
C LEU A 169 2.89 -2.01 14.18
N ALA A 170 1.82 -2.80 14.23
CA ALA A 170 1.25 -3.26 15.48
C ALA A 170 2.23 -4.21 16.18
N SER A 171 2.46 -4.01 17.49
CA SER A 171 3.31 -4.91 18.26
C SER A 171 2.63 -6.27 18.44
N LEU A 172 3.41 -7.35 18.32
CA LEU A 172 2.99 -8.69 18.75
C LEU A 172 3.00 -8.82 20.29
N GLU A 173 3.58 -7.83 20.98
CA GLU A 173 3.73 -7.73 22.43
C GLU A 173 2.40 -7.42 23.12
N GLY A 174 1.54 -8.43 23.14
CA GLY A 174 0.28 -8.49 23.85
C GLY A 174 -0.34 -9.90 23.83
N LYS A 175 0.28 -10.82 23.10
CA LYS A 175 -0.18 -12.20 22.95
C LYS A 175 0.49 -13.08 24.00
N VAL A 176 -0.20 -13.27 25.13
CA VAL A 176 0.02 -14.46 25.96
C VAL A 176 -0.47 -15.65 25.14
N TYR A 177 0.46 -16.49 24.67
CA TYR A 177 0.14 -17.80 24.11
C TYR A 177 -0.28 -18.77 25.22
#